data_AF-A0A4Q9MFF1-F1
#
_entry.id   AF-A0A4Q9MFF1-F1
#
_cell.length_a   1.000
_cell.length_b   1.000
_cell.length_c   1.000
_cell.angle_alpha   90.00
_cell.angle_beta   90.00
_cell.angle_gamma   90.00
#
_symmetry.space_group_name_H-M   'P 1'
#
loop_
_entity.id
_entity.type
_entity.pdbx_description
1 polymer ?
#
loop_
_entity_poly.entity_id
_entity_poly.type
_entity_poly.pdbx_seq_one_letter_code
_entity_poly.pdbx_strand_id
1 'polypeptide(L)'
;MPSRRKPLDTPPSLKLRTCFQCRQPPGTDVQLKRCAGEICRPIVKDTKGPTSLERTELVVRRYGYGNAIEFHQALKDFIEANHRAFQTFAKALALVQGDSASDSDEALSRMLEVDLLCSKNSRQLNPTCSFVMSSYRWVTLDDFRSEANNAEEWARAGSLRELATERYKKNPEFKALRTIVFRVAAVGMYDLYFYAQYRRTLPILDPAPQDIASLPAMVEDVFAITKASINADMAFKRVDDDTSDYLPLPGRFVRKHKSWVWEASFSSWDTLMANGRRCWELDLVIDVLSRLKSGYAIPDNLDFGQSNMHLALSHHRYMAVDERENIDLDYFKP
;
A
#
# COMPACT_ATOMS: atom_id res chain seq x y z
N MET A 1 54.16 47.90 4.99
CA MET A 1 53.71 48.00 3.58
C MET A 1 52.70 46.90 3.30
N PRO A 2 51.43 47.22 2.99
CA PRO A 2 50.40 46.21 2.75
C PRO A 2 50.39 45.76 1.28
N SER A 3 50.41 44.45 1.08
CA SER A 3 50.40 43.78 -0.22
C SER A 3 49.01 43.85 -0.87
N ARG A 4 48.91 44.52 -2.02
CA ARG A 4 47.72 44.53 -2.89
C ARG A 4 47.56 43.14 -3.55
N ARG A 5 46.53 42.39 -3.16
CA ARG A 5 46.09 41.20 -3.91
C ARG A 5 45.33 41.65 -5.17
N LYS A 6 45.71 41.10 -6.33
CA LYS A 6 45.00 41.27 -7.61
C LYS A 6 43.66 40.50 -7.59
N PRO A 7 42.62 40.98 -8.30
CA PRO A 7 41.35 40.25 -8.42
C PRO A 7 41.54 38.98 -9.25
N LEU A 8 40.86 37.89 -8.88
CA LEU A 8 40.77 36.68 -9.70
C LEU A 8 39.89 36.97 -10.92
N ASP A 9 40.40 36.67 -12.11
CA ASP A 9 39.65 36.71 -13.36
C ASP A 9 38.47 35.73 -13.32
N THR A 10 37.28 36.21 -13.70
CA THR A 10 36.08 35.38 -13.80
C THR A 10 36.19 34.51 -15.06
N PRO A 11 35.97 33.19 -15.01
CA PRO A 11 36.10 32.35 -16.19
C PRO A 11 35.05 32.73 -17.25
N PRO A 12 35.40 32.70 -18.55
CA PRO A 12 34.49 33.07 -19.61
C PRO A 12 33.24 32.19 -19.60
N SER A 13 32.08 32.82 -19.70
CA SER A 13 30.79 32.13 -19.74
C SER A 13 30.74 31.17 -20.92
N LEU A 14 30.74 29.85 -20.66
CA LEU A 14 30.50 28.82 -21.66
C LEU A 14 29.09 29.00 -22.25
N LYS A 15 29.00 29.60 -23.44
CA LYS A 15 27.77 29.65 -24.23
C LYS A 15 27.46 28.24 -24.73
N LEU A 16 26.35 27.66 -24.25
CA LEU A 16 25.82 26.39 -24.76
C LEU A 16 25.49 26.55 -26.26
N ARG A 17 26.15 25.79 -27.14
CA ARG A 17 26.09 25.98 -28.59
C ARG A 17 24.93 25.25 -29.28
N THR A 18 24.46 24.14 -28.72
CA THR A 18 23.42 23.29 -29.32
C THR A 18 22.65 22.52 -28.24
N CYS A 19 21.41 22.13 -28.54
CA CYS A 19 20.64 21.23 -27.70
C CYS A 19 21.25 19.82 -27.69
N PHE A 20 21.42 19.20 -26.52
CA PHE A 20 22.04 17.88 -26.39
C PHE A 20 21.25 16.77 -27.12
N GLN A 21 19.92 16.89 -27.19
CA GLN A 21 19.07 15.82 -27.71
C GLN A 21 18.80 15.91 -29.22
N CYS A 22 18.61 17.11 -29.76
CA CYS A 22 18.35 17.29 -31.20
C CYS A 22 19.52 17.90 -31.98
N ARG A 23 20.59 18.31 -31.29
CA ARG A 23 21.79 18.99 -31.84
C ARG A 23 21.52 20.30 -32.61
N GLN A 24 20.30 20.82 -32.56
CA GLN A 24 19.96 22.09 -33.20
C GLN A 24 20.43 23.29 -32.34
N PRO A 25 20.83 24.42 -32.96
CA PRO A 25 21.10 25.68 -32.27
C PRO A 25 19.79 26.33 -31.78
N PRO A 26 19.83 27.23 -30.78
CA PRO A 26 18.66 27.99 -30.35
C PRO A 26 18.13 28.87 -31.49
N GLY A 27 16.82 28.78 -31.77
CA GLY A 27 16.12 29.65 -32.72
C GLY A 27 15.84 31.04 -32.15
N THR A 28 15.44 31.99 -33.00
CA THR A 28 15.15 33.39 -32.63
C THR A 28 14.10 33.54 -31.53
N ASP A 29 13.20 32.57 -31.41
CA ASP A 29 12.05 32.64 -30.49
C ASP A 29 12.22 31.76 -29.23
N VAL A 30 13.36 31.05 -29.09
CA VAL A 30 13.58 30.08 -28.00
C VAL A 30 14.94 30.31 -27.35
N GLN A 31 14.96 30.94 -26.17
CA GLN A 31 16.15 31.01 -25.33
C GLN A 31 16.31 29.74 -24.49
N LEU A 32 17.41 29.01 -24.72
CA LEU A 32 17.81 27.88 -23.87
C LEU A 32 18.30 28.42 -22.51
N LYS A 33 17.54 28.19 -21.43
CA LYS A 33 18.05 28.39 -20.05
C LYS A 33 18.97 27.22 -19.68
N ARG A 34 19.98 27.48 -18.83
CA ARG A 34 20.89 26.45 -18.30
C ARG A 34 20.08 25.24 -17.82
N CYS A 35 20.23 24.12 -18.49
CA CYS A 35 19.58 22.85 -18.17
C CYS A 35 20.28 22.32 -16.89
N ALA A 36 19.64 22.42 -15.72
CA ALA A 36 20.03 21.66 -14.53
C ALA A 36 19.40 20.27 -14.71
N GLY A 37 20.17 19.33 -15.25
CA GLY A 37 19.83 17.92 -15.52
C GLY A 37 18.36 17.52 -15.41
N GLU A 38 17.66 17.42 -16.55
CA GLU A 38 17.26 16.11 -17.09
C GLU A 38 16.33 16.19 -18.30
N ILE A 39 15.54 17.25 -18.55
CA ILE A 39 14.70 17.31 -19.77
C ILE A 39 14.49 18.76 -20.23
N CYS A 40 14.93 19.11 -21.44
CA CYS A 40 14.67 20.40 -22.08
C CYS A 40 13.51 20.20 -23.11
N ARG A 41 12.25 20.53 -22.75
CA ARG A 41 11.09 20.60 -23.68
C ARG A 41 10.75 22.07 -24.02
N PRO A 42 10.29 22.38 -25.25
CA PRO A 42 9.76 23.69 -25.57
C PRO A 42 8.52 23.96 -24.69
N ILE A 43 8.60 25.01 -23.87
CA ILE A 43 7.44 25.51 -23.14
C ILE A 43 6.64 26.34 -24.13
N VAL A 44 5.67 25.73 -24.79
CA VAL A 44 4.60 26.48 -25.44
C VAL A 44 3.85 27.19 -24.32
N LYS A 45 3.86 28.53 -24.32
CA LYS A 45 3.08 29.33 -23.38
C LYS A 45 1.61 29.23 -23.78
N ASP A 46 0.97 28.12 -23.44
CA ASP A 46 -0.47 28.04 -23.47
C ASP A 46 -1.01 28.82 -22.25
N THR A 47 -1.82 29.84 -22.50
CA THR A 47 -2.35 30.75 -21.47
C THR A 47 -3.34 30.08 -20.52
N LYS A 48 -3.74 28.84 -20.81
CA LYS A 48 -4.44 27.97 -19.87
C LYS A 48 -3.47 26.86 -19.50
N GLY A 49 -2.94 26.89 -18.28
CA GLY A 49 -2.07 25.81 -17.80
C GLY A 49 -2.76 24.45 -17.96
N PRO A 50 -1.99 23.36 -18.11
CA PRO A 50 -2.56 22.03 -18.31
C PRO A 50 -3.56 21.73 -17.21
N THR A 51 -4.71 21.19 -17.62
CA THR A 51 -5.77 20.73 -16.73
C THR A 51 -5.22 19.71 -15.73
N SER A 52 -5.89 19.53 -14.59
CA SER A 52 -5.45 18.56 -13.58
C SER A 52 -5.25 17.16 -14.19
N LEU A 53 -6.15 16.77 -15.11
CA LEU A 53 -6.10 15.48 -15.79
C LEU A 53 -4.86 15.33 -16.70
N GLU A 54 -4.54 16.34 -17.50
CA GLU A 54 -3.34 16.30 -18.37
C GLU A 54 -2.04 16.20 -17.58
N ARG A 55 -1.99 16.82 -16.39
CA ARG A 55 -0.85 16.68 -15.48
C ARG A 55 -0.75 15.25 -14.95
N THR A 56 -1.86 14.69 -14.48
CA THR A 56 -1.93 13.30 -14.02
C THR A 56 -1.48 12.34 -15.12
N GLU A 57 -2.02 12.48 -16.34
CA GLU A 57 -1.64 11.69 -17.52
C GLU A 57 -0.14 11.76 -17.83
N LEU A 58 0.44 12.97 -17.76
CA LEU A 58 1.86 13.15 -18.00
C LEU A 58 2.72 12.51 -16.91
N VAL A 59 2.27 12.49 -15.65
CA VAL A 59 2.98 11.86 -14.55
C VAL A 59 2.88 10.34 -14.62
N VAL A 60 1.69 9.75 -14.85
CA VAL A 60 1.53 8.28 -14.93
C VAL A 60 2.35 7.69 -16.08
N ARG A 61 2.45 8.39 -17.22
CA ARG A 61 3.32 7.99 -18.34
C ARG A 61 4.80 7.97 -18.00
N ARG A 62 5.27 8.82 -17.07
CA ARG A 62 6.66 8.78 -16.58
C ARG A 62 6.94 7.51 -15.78
N TYR A 63 5.91 6.95 -15.14
CA TYR A 63 5.96 5.66 -14.47
C TYR A 63 5.63 4.49 -15.40
N GLY A 64 5.57 4.71 -16.72
CA GLY A 64 5.45 3.62 -17.70
C GLY A 64 4.02 3.10 -17.94
N TYR A 65 3.00 3.72 -17.36
CA TYR A 65 1.60 3.41 -17.64
C TYR A 65 1.12 4.18 -18.87
N GLY A 66 0.23 3.59 -19.67
CA GLY A 66 -0.29 4.21 -20.89
C GLY A 66 -1.21 5.41 -20.61
N ASN A 67 -2.01 5.32 -19.53
CA ASN A 67 -2.96 6.35 -19.11
C ASN A 67 -3.32 6.23 -17.61
N ALA A 68 -4.13 7.17 -17.11
CA ALA A 68 -4.60 7.20 -15.73
C ALA A 68 -5.45 5.98 -15.32
N ILE A 69 -6.20 5.40 -16.25
CA ILE A 69 -7.07 4.24 -16.00
C ILE A 69 -6.22 2.99 -15.72
N GLU A 70 -5.23 2.72 -16.57
CA GLU A 70 -4.28 1.62 -16.39
C GLU A 70 -3.51 1.75 -15.07
N PHE A 71 -3.10 2.98 -14.72
CA PHE A 71 -2.46 3.26 -13.44
C PHE A 71 -3.36 2.94 -12.24
N HIS A 72 -4.62 3.39 -12.29
CA HIS A 72 -5.59 3.12 -11.22
C HIS A 72 -5.91 1.62 -11.10
N GLN A 73 -6.00 0.90 -12.23
CA GLN A 73 -6.15 -0.55 -12.21
C GLN A 73 -4.93 -1.23 -11.56
N ALA A 74 -3.72 -0.78 -11.88
CA ALA A 74 -2.51 -1.32 -11.24
C ALA A 74 -2.49 -1.05 -9.73
N LEU A 75 -3.02 0.10 -9.28
CA LEU A 75 -3.18 0.40 -7.85
C LEU A 75 -4.14 -0.60 -7.19
N LYS A 76 -5.29 -0.86 -7.79
CA LYS A 76 -6.25 -1.87 -7.32
C LYS A 76 -5.64 -3.26 -7.26
N ASP A 77 -4.98 -3.69 -8.33
CA ASP A 77 -4.32 -4.99 -8.40
C ASP A 77 -3.24 -5.12 -7.31
N PHE A 78 -2.51 -4.04 -7.01
CA PHE A 78 -1.51 -4.01 -5.95
C PHE A 78 -2.11 -4.10 -4.55
N ILE A 79 -3.18 -3.35 -4.28
CA ILE A 79 -3.88 -3.41 -3.00
C ILE A 79 -4.45 -4.81 -2.79
N GLU A 80 -5.08 -5.38 -3.82
CA GLU A 80 -5.67 -6.72 -3.76
C GLU A 80 -4.61 -7.81 -3.57
N ALA A 81 -3.50 -7.73 -4.32
CA ALA A 81 -2.39 -8.66 -4.17
C ALA A 81 -1.80 -8.66 -2.75
N ASN A 82 -1.77 -7.49 -2.10
CA ASN A 82 -1.24 -7.30 -0.75
C ASN A 82 -2.33 -7.20 0.33
N HIS A 83 -3.58 -7.56 0.01
CA HIS A 83 -4.73 -7.32 0.88
C HIS A 83 -4.54 -7.86 2.30
N ARG A 84 -4.01 -9.10 2.43
CA ARG A 84 -3.77 -9.70 3.75
C ARG A 84 -2.71 -8.96 4.55
N ALA A 85 -1.64 -8.50 3.90
CA ALA A 85 -0.60 -7.72 4.58
C ALA A 85 -1.18 -6.41 5.11
N PHE A 86 -1.93 -5.67 4.28
CA PHE A 86 -2.59 -4.42 4.68
C PHE A 86 -3.66 -4.63 5.75
N GLN A 87 -4.42 -5.73 5.68
CA GLN A 87 -5.43 -6.07 6.67
C GLN A 87 -4.79 -6.36 8.04
N THR A 88 -3.75 -7.20 8.07
CA THR A 88 -2.99 -7.52 9.28
C THR A 88 -2.36 -6.25 9.87
N PHE A 89 -1.74 -5.44 9.01
CA PHE A 89 -1.16 -4.14 9.35
C PHE A 89 -2.17 -3.19 10.01
N ALA A 90 -3.33 -3.00 9.38
CA ALA A 90 -4.35 -2.08 9.88
C ALA A 90 -4.96 -2.55 11.21
N LYS A 91 -5.16 -3.86 11.35
CA LYS A 91 -5.63 -4.45 12.60
C LYS A 91 -4.62 -4.23 13.72
N ALA A 92 -3.34 -4.54 13.50
CA ALA A 92 -2.31 -4.36 14.52
C ALA A 92 -2.20 -2.90 14.99
N LEU A 93 -2.25 -1.93 14.07
CA LEU A 93 -2.28 -0.51 14.43
C LEU A 93 -3.51 -0.12 15.24
N ALA A 94 -4.70 -0.61 14.87
CA ALA A 94 -5.92 -0.35 15.63
C ALA A 94 -5.83 -0.91 17.06
N LEU A 95 -5.12 -2.03 17.27
CA LEU A 95 -4.91 -2.58 18.61
C LEU A 95 -4.08 -1.65 19.51
N VAL A 96 -3.01 -1.05 18.98
CA VAL A 96 -2.17 -0.09 19.75
C VAL A 96 -2.92 1.19 20.09
N GLN A 97 -3.86 1.61 19.25
CA GLN A 97 -4.64 2.82 19.53
C GLN A 97 -5.62 2.67 20.69
N GLY A 98 -5.81 1.46 21.24
CA GLY A 98 -6.79 1.24 22.30
C GLY A 98 -8.24 1.23 21.79
N ASP A 99 -8.45 1.20 20.47
CA ASP A 99 -9.77 1.06 19.83
C ASP A 99 -10.50 -0.24 20.19
N SER A 100 -9.83 -1.12 20.94
CA SER A 100 -10.36 -2.39 21.42
C SER A 100 -11.46 -2.26 22.50
N ALA A 101 -11.53 -1.17 23.26
CA ALA A 101 -12.34 -1.16 24.50
C ALA A 101 -13.43 -0.09 24.56
N SER A 102 -13.28 1.05 23.87
CA SER A 102 -14.35 2.03 23.81
C SER A 102 -15.26 1.73 22.62
N ASP A 103 -16.54 1.51 22.88
CA ASP A 103 -17.59 1.59 21.86
C ASP A 103 -17.89 3.05 21.48
N SER A 104 -16.88 3.94 21.58
CA SER A 104 -17.04 5.32 21.17
C SER A 104 -17.06 5.40 19.64
N ASP A 105 -18.00 6.16 19.11
CA ASP A 105 -18.09 6.50 17.68
C ASP A 105 -16.82 7.24 17.18
N GLU A 106 -16.03 7.79 18.10
CA GLU A 106 -14.79 8.53 17.79
C GLU A 106 -13.70 7.62 17.21
N ALA A 107 -13.56 6.39 17.71
CA ALA A 107 -12.63 5.38 17.17
C ALA A 107 -12.95 5.03 15.70
N LEU A 108 -14.23 5.04 15.35
CA LEU A 108 -14.72 4.76 13.99
C LEU A 108 -14.57 5.95 13.05
N SER A 109 -14.29 7.13 13.60
CA SER A 109 -14.13 8.38 12.85
C SER A 109 -12.70 8.58 12.31
N ARG A 110 -11.79 7.63 12.56
CA ARG A 110 -10.40 7.68 12.07
C ARG A 110 -10.15 6.70 10.93
N MET A 111 -9.51 7.21 9.88
CA MET A 111 -9.04 6.44 8.74
C MET A 111 -7.54 6.21 8.83
N LEU A 112 -7.09 5.09 8.29
CA LEU A 112 -5.68 4.82 8.10
C LEU A 112 -5.26 5.24 6.69
N GLU A 113 -4.48 6.30 6.58
CA GLU A 113 -3.88 6.72 5.31
C GLU A 113 -2.53 6.01 5.14
N VAL A 114 -2.36 5.33 4.00
CA VAL A 114 -1.13 4.63 3.61
C VAL A 114 -0.57 5.31 2.37
N ASP A 115 0.63 5.87 2.50
CA ASP A 115 1.32 6.50 1.39
C ASP A 115 2.12 5.47 0.60
N LEU A 116 1.83 5.44 -0.69
CA LEU A 116 2.46 4.59 -1.68
C LEU A 116 3.32 5.43 -2.63
N LEU A 117 4.48 4.88 -2.99
CA LEU A 117 5.34 5.43 -4.04
C LEU A 117 5.35 4.46 -5.22
N CYS A 118 5.37 4.99 -6.44
CA CYS A 118 5.53 4.17 -7.62
C CYS A 118 6.91 3.50 -7.61
N SER A 119 6.94 2.20 -7.89
CA SER A 119 8.20 1.47 -8.08
C SER A 119 8.88 1.88 -9.39
N LYS A 120 10.22 1.87 -9.42
CA LYS A 120 11.01 2.19 -10.63
C LYS A 120 10.81 1.18 -11.77
N ASN A 121 10.33 -0.03 -11.45
CA ASN A 121 10.18 -1.16 -12.37
C ASN A 121 8.70 -1.52 -12.67
N SER A 122 7.77 -0.58 -12.50
CA SER A 122 6.32 -0.74 -12.73
C SER A 122 5.91 -1.35 -14.08
N ARG A 123 6.80 -1.31 -15.09
CA ARG A 123 6.56 -1.89 -16.42
C ARG A 123 6.31 -3.39 -16.44
N GLN A 124 6.71 -4.12 -15.39
CA GLN A 124 6.48 -5.56 -15.34
C GLN A 124 5.00 -5.90 -15.11
N LEU A 125 4.14 -4.94 -14.75
CA LEU A 125 2.72 -5.14 -14.42
C LEU A 125 2.50 -6.29 -13.41
N ASN A 126 3.52 -6.59 -12.59
CA ASN A 126 3.38 -7.54 -11.50
C ASN A 126 2.51 -6.87 -10.42
N PRO A 127 1.38 -7.49 -10.01
CA PRO A 127 0.50 -6.92 -9.00
C PRO A 127 1.24 -6.55 -7.72
N THR A 128 2.27 -7.29 -7.29
CA THR A 128 2.96 -6.98 -6.02
C THR A 128 4.05 -5.92 -6.11
N CYS A 129 4.55 -5.59 -7.31
CA CYS A 129 5.76 -4.77 -7.48
C CYS A 129 5.48 -3.33 -7.93
N SER A 130 4.23 -2.97 -8.19
CA SER A 130 3.90 -1.68 -8.83
C SER A 130 4.16 -0.49 -7.89
N PHE A 131 4.03 -0.69 -6.59
CA PHE A 131 4.16 0.35 -5.57
C PHE A 131 4.97 -0.14 -4.37
N VAL A 132 5.50 0.80 -3.60
CA VAL A 132 6.12 0.55 -2.31
C VAL A 132 5.44 1.38 -1.24
N MET A 133 5.25 0.78 -0.07
CA MET A 133 4.72 1.47 1.09
C MET A 133 5.79 2.35 1.72
N SER A 134 5.57 3.66 1.70
CA SER A 134 6.50 4.66 2.22
C SER A 134 6.21 4.99 3.68
N SER A 135 5.01 5.50 3.93
CA SER A 135 4.55 6.01 5.22
C SER A 135 3.10 5.64 5.46
N TYR A 136 2.65 5.89 6.68
CA TYR A 136 1.25 5.79 7.06
C TYR A 136 0.97 6.79 8.17
N ARG A 137 -0.30 7.16 8.32
CA ARG A 137 -0.78 7.98 9.43
C ARG A 137 -2.26 7.77 9.67
N TRP A 138 -2.70 8.09 10.87
CA TRP A 138 -4.11 8.19 11.19
C TRP A 138 -4.61 9.59 10.85
N VAL A 139 -5.76 9.66 10.20
CA VAL A 139 -6.41 10.91 9.80
C VAL A 139 -7.86 10.86 10.27
N THR A 140 -8.38 11.96 10.79
CA THR A 140 -9.80 12.03 11.14
C THR A 140 -10.64 12.15 9.86
N LEU A 141 -11.89 11.70 9.91
CA LEU A 141 -12.82 11.84 8.80
C LEU A 141 -13.01 13.32 8.40
N ASP A 142 -13.02 14.22 9.37
CA ASP A 142 -13.16 15.66 9.12
C ASP A 142 -11.92 16.24 8.45
N ASP A 143 -10.71 15.87 8.90
CA ASP A 143 -9.46 16.28 8.26
C ASP A 143 -9.39 15.75 6.82
N PHE A 144 -9.76 14.48 6.61
CA PHE A 144 -9.79 13.89 5.27
C PHE A 144 -10.75 14.65 4.36
N ARG A 145 -11.97 14.95 4.82
CA ARG A 145 -13.01 15.67 4.06
C ARG A 145 -12.78 17.19 3.96
N SER A 146 -11.78 17.73 4.63
CA SER A 146 -11.45 19.16 4.53
C SER A 146 -11.00 19.56 3.12
N GLU A 147 -10.49 18.60 2.34
CA GLU A 147 -10.18 18.78 0.92
C GLU A 147 -11.39 18.41 0.05
N ALA A 148 -11.77 19.28 -0.89
CA ALA A 148 -12.98 19.11 -1.71
C ALA A 148 -13.01 17.78 -2.50
N ASN A 149 -11.88 17.37 -3.09
CA ASN A 149 -11.77 16.12 -3.83
C ASN A 149 -11.97 14.90 -2.91
N ASN A 150 -11.42 14.95 -1.70
CA ASN A 150 -11.55 13.89 -0.70
C ASN A 150 -13.00 13.78 -0.19
N ALA A 151 -13.67 14.91 0.01
CA ALA A 151 -15.09 14.92 0.36
C ALA A 151 -15.97 14.31 -0.74
N GLU A 152 -15.69 14.60 -2.01
CA GLU A 152 -16.42 14.07 -3.14
C GLU A 152 -16.23 12.54 -3.30
N GLU A 153 -14.98 12.05 -3.25
CA GLU A 153 -14.72 10.61 -3.30
C GLU A 153 -15.29 9.88 -2.08
N TRP A 154 -15.23 10.49 -0.88
CA TRP A 154 -15.90 9.95 0.29
C TRP A 154 -17.41 9.82 0.07
N ALA A 155 -18.05 10.81 -0.54
CA ALA A 155 -19.47 10.73 -0.88
C ALA A 155 -19.73 9.62 -1.91
N ARG A 156 -18.93 9.54 -2.98
CA ARG A 156 -19.05 8.51 -4.03
C ARG A 156 -18.89 7.09 -3.51
N ALA A 157 -17.99 6.87 -2.54
CA ALA A 157 -17.79 5.57 -1.92
C ALA A 157 -18.92 5.16 -0.94
N GLY A 158 -20.00 5.95 -0.81
CA GLY A 158 -21.14 5.65 0.06
C GLY A 158 -21.78 4.29 -0.21
N SER A 159 -22.08 3.99 -1.46
CA SER A 159 -22.68 2.70 -1.84
C SER A 159 -21.75 1.50 -1.57
N LEU A 160 -20.44 1.68 -1.77
CA LEU A 160 -19.45 0.65 -1.46
C LEU A 160 -19.35 0.39 0.05
N ARG A 161 -19.43 1.45 0.88
CA ARG A 161 -19.49 1.32 2.34
C ARG A 161 -20.74 0.60 2.81
N GLU A 162 -21.89 0.94 2.26
CA GLU A 162 -23.15 0.27 2.56
C GLU A 162 -23.08 -1.21 2.19
N LEU A 163 -22.64 -1.52 0.96
CA LEU A 163 -22.46 -2.91 0.50
C LEU A 163 -21.51 -3.70 1.39
N ALA A 164 -20.36 -3.13 1.76
CA ALA A 164 -19.42 -3.76 2.67
C ALA A 164 -20.06 -3.99 4.06
N THR A 165 -20.81 -3.02 4.57
CA THR A 165 -21.51 -3.14 5.85
C THR A 165 -22.55 -4.27 5.80
N GLU A 166 -23.36 -4.33 4.76
CA GLU A 166 -24.35 -5.38 4.52
C GLU A 166 -23.72 -6.77 4.43
N ARG A 167 -22.53 -6.87 3.80
CA ARG A 167 -21.77 -8.11 3.70
C ARG A 167 -21.35 -8.62 5.08
N TYR A 168 -20.83 -7.76 5.94
CA TYR A 168 -20.24 -8.17 7.21
C TYR A 168 -21.21 -8.17 8.40
N LYS A 169 -22.30 -7.40 8.36
CA LYS A 169 -23.28 -7.32 9.47
C LYS A 169 -24.00 -8.64 9.79
N LYS A 170 -23.95 -9.62 8.88
CA LYS A 170 -24.47 -10.97 9.13
C LYS A 170 -23.72 -11.69 10.25
N ASN A 171 -22.48 -11.28 10.50
CA ASN A 171 -21.69 -11.79 11.60
C ASN A 171 -22.03 -11.04 12.90
N PRO A 172 -22.43 -11.73 13.99
CA PRO A 172 -22.84 -11.09 15.25
C PRO A 172 -21.68 -10.37 15.98
N GLU A 173 -20.44 -10.71 15.64
CA GLU A 173 -19.24 -10.08 16.20
C GLU A 173 -18.85 -8.82 15.40
N PHE A 174 -19.44 -8.57 14.23
CA PHE A 174 -19.14 -7.37 13.45
C PHE A 174 -19.44 -6.11 14.26
N LYS A 175 -18.41 -5.27 14.43
CA LYS A 175 -18.50 -3.99 15.12
C LYS A 175 -18.69 -2.84 14.11
N ALA A 176 -17.80 -2.75 13.13
CA ALA A 176 -17.77 -1.64 12.18
C ALA A 176 -16.83 -1.92 11.00
N LEU A 177 -16.84 -1.04 10.00
CA LEU A 177 -15.81 -0.99 8.97
C LEU A 177 -14.68 -0.05 9.38
N ARG A 178 -13.43 -0.50 9.20
CA ARG A 178 -12.25 0.35 9.20
C ARG A 178 -11.98 0.81 7.78
N THR A 179 -11.90 2.12 7.58
CA THR A 179 -11.52 2.68 6.28
C THR A 179 -10.01 2.83 6.19
N ILE A 180 -9.45 2.40 5.06
CA ILE A 180 -8.06 2.63 4.67
C ILE A 180 -8.05 3.45 3.38
N VAL A 181 -7.20 4.46 3.34
CA VAL A 181 -6.96 5.30 2.17
C VAL A 181 -5.56 4.97 1.64
N PHE A 182 -5.48 4.42 0.44
CA PHE A 182 -4.20 4.17 -0.22
C PHE A 182 -3.88 5.33 -1.15
N ARG A 183 -2.85 6.13 -0.82
CA ARG A 183 -2.55 7.37 -1.54
C ARG A 183 -1.26 7.26 -2.32
N VAL A 184 -1.29 7.59 -3.62
CA VAL A 184 -0.09 7.77 -4.44
C VAL A 184 0.15 9.26 -4.67
N ALA A 185 0.85 9.89 -3.72
CA ALA A 185 0.99 11.34 -3.65
C ALA A 185 1.57 11.98 -4.93
N ALA A 186 2.50 11.29 -5.61
CA ALA A 186 3.11 11.80 -6.84
C ALA A 186 2.11 12.01 -7.99
N VAL A 187 1.02 11.24 -8.00
CA VAL A 187 -0.01 11.26 -9.05
C VAL A 187 -1.28 11.97 -8.58
N GLY A 188 -1.44 12.15 -7.26
CA GLY A 188 -2.67 12.68 -6.67
C GLY A 188 -3.84 11.71 -6.79
N MET A 189 -3.57 10.41 -6.88
CA MET A 189 -4.58 9.34 -6.92
C MET A 189 -4.62 8.63 -5.58
N TYR A 190 -5.79 8.10 -5.24
CA TYR A 190 -5.96 7.21 -4.12
C TYR A 190 -7.08 6.20 -4.36
N ASP A 191 -7.16 5.20 -3.48
CA ASP A 191 -8.26 4.24 -3.43
C ASP A 191 -8.70 4.04 -1.97
N LEU A 192 -9.98 3.69 -1.79
CA LEU A 192 -10.60 3.45 -0.49
C LEU A 192 -10.90 1.96 -0.34
N TYR A 193 -10.45 1.38 0.78
CA TYR A 193 -10.77 0.01 1.16
C TYR A 193 -11.41 -0.04 2.55
N PHE A 194 -12.29 -1.02 2.73
CA PHE A 194 -13.03 -1.20 3.96
C PHE A 194 -12.74 -2.58 4.55
N TYR A 195 -12.13 -2.62 5.73
CA TYR A 195 -11.87 -3.87 6.44
C TYR A 195 -12.82 -4.00 7.63
N ALA A 196 -13.50 -5.13 7.71
CA ALA A 196 -14.35 -5.43 8.84
C ALA A 196 -13.56 -5.49 10.15
N GLN A 197 -14.12 -4.87 11.18
CA GLN A 197 -13.70 -4.98 12.56
C GLN A 197 -14.70 -5.83 13.32
N TYR A 198 -14.20 -6.73 14.14
CA TYR A 198 -15.01 -7.63 14.95
C TYR A 198 -14.71 -7.37 16.42
N ARG A 199 -15.74 -7.51 17.27
CA ARG A 199 -15.61 -7.51 18.72
C ARG A 199 -14.72 -8.67 19.13
N ARG A 200 -13.83 -8.44 20.09
CA ARG A 200 -13.07 -9.50 20.74
C ARG A 200 -14.05 -10.28 21.63
N THR A 201 -14.53 -11.42 21.16
CA THR A 201 -15.49 -12.27 21.90
C THR A 201 -14.81 -13.29 22.80
N LEU A 202 -13.50 -13.51 22.67
CA LEU A 202 -12.78 -14.52 23.44
C LEU A 202 -11.91 -13.93 24.56
N PRO A 203 -12.08 -14.43 25.80
CA PRO A 203 -11.12 -14.25 26.91
C PRO A 203 -9.76 -14.90 26.66
N ILE A 204 -9.60 -15.71 25.59
CA ILE A 204 -8.33 -16.37 25.22
C ILE A 204 -7.30 -15.35 24.70
N LEU A 205 -7.76 -14.16 24.28
CA LEU A 205 -6.95 -12.98 24.01
C LEU A 205 -7.22 -11.90 25.05
N ASP A 206 -7.54 -12.29 26.29
CA ASP A 206 -7.17 -11.48 27.43
C ASP A 206 -5.69 -11.82 27.64
N PRO A 207 -4.74 -11.08 26.99
CA PRO A 207 -3.32 -11.29 27.22
C PRO A 207 -3.16 -11.42 28.73
N ALA A 208 -2.51 -12.50 29.20
CA ALA A 208 -2.11 -12.53 30.60
C ALA A 208 -1.41 -11.17 30.87
N PRO A 209 -1.55 -10.52 32.03
CA PRO A 209 -1.07 -9.15 32.22
C PRO A 209 0.39 -8.91 31.75
N GLN A 210 1.21 -9.96 31.74
CA GLN A 210 2.53 -10.05 31.13
C GLN A 210 2.62 -9.80 29.59
N ASP A 211 1.61 -10.13 28.81
CA ASP A 211 1.53 -9.93 27.35
C ASP A 211 1.01 -8.53 26.95
N ILE A 212 0.36 -7.78 27.86
CA ILE A 212 -0.03 -6.38 27.58
C ILE A 212 1.22 -5.49 27.47
N ALA A 213 2.24 -5.77 28.28
CA ALA A 213 3.50 -5.04 28.24
C ALA A 213 4.29 -5.31 26.94
N SER A 214 4.12 -6.49 26.33
CA SER A 214 4.76 -6.86 25.06
C SER A 214 3.96 -6.43 23.82
N LEU A 215 2.69 -6.06 23.98
CA LEU A 215 1.80 -5.65 22.88
C LEU A 215 2.40 -4.56 21.96
N PRO A 216 3.00 -3.47 22.48
CA PRO A 216 3.65 -2.48 21.60
C PRO A 216 4.76 -3.10 20.75
N ALA A 217 5.58 -3.98 21.32
CA ALA A 217 6.65 -4.66 20.60
C ALA A 217 6.10 -5.65 19.56
N MET A 218 5.06 -6.42 19.89
CA MET A 218 4.40 -7.31 18.93
C MET A 218 3.81 -6.54 17.75
N VAL A 219 3.18 -5.40 18.00
CA VAL A 219 2.60 -4.59 16.92
C VAL A 219 3.69 -3.96 16.06
N GLU A 220 4.80 -3.50 16.66
CA GLU A 220 5.97 -3.05 15.91
C GLU A 220 6.53 -4.17 15.01
N ASP A 221 6.54 -5.40 15.50
CA ASP A 221 7.00 -6.57 14.75
C ASP A 221 6.05 -6.91 13.59
N VAL A 222 4.73 -6.93 13.83
CA VAL A 222 3.71 -7.11 12.79
C VAL A 222 3.81 -6.01 11.73
N PHE A 223 4.01 -4.77 12.16
CA PHE A 223 4.25 -3.64 11.28
C PHE A 223 5.49 -3.87 10.40
N ALA A 224 6.61 -4.25 11.01
CA ALA A 224 7.85 -4.47 10.31
C ALA A 224 7.71 -5.60 9.28
N ILE A 225 7.09 -6.72 9.67
CA ILE A 225 6.85 -7.88 8.80
C ILE A 225 5.95 -7.51 7.62
N THR A 226 4.80 -6.89 7.87
CA THR A 226 3.83 -6.55 6.81
C THR A 226 4.41 -5.54 5.83
N LYS A 227 5.05 -4.46 6.33
CA LYS A 227 5.72 -3.48 5.48
C LYS A 227 6.86 -4.09 4.67
N ALA A 228 7.68 -4.93 5.29
CA ALA A 228 8.78 -5.61 4.59
C ALA A 228 8.26 -6.53 3.50
N SER A 229 7.19 -7.30 3.78
CA SER A 229 6.54 -8.17 2.81
C SER A 229 6.04 -7.40 1.59
N ILE A 230 5.29 -6.31 1.82
CA ILE A 230 4.76 -5.44 0.75
C ILE A 230 5.90 -4.88 -0.11
N ASN A 231 6.97 -4.41 0.53
CA ASN A 231 8.09 -3.79 -0.17
C ASN A 231 9.08 -4.79 -0.79
N ALA A 232 8.97 -6.08 -0.45
CA ALA A 232 9.76 -7.17 -1.01
C ALA A 232 8.98 -7.98 -2.07
N ASP A 233 7.89 -7.43 -2.59
CA ASP A 233 7.02 -8.04 -3.60
C ASP A 233 6.41 -9.38 -3.16
N MET A 234 6.30 -9.59 -1.85
CA MET A 234 5.87 -10.84 -1.23
C MET A 234 4.44 -10.69 -0.74
N ALA A 235 3.50 -11.34 -1.43
CA ALA A 235 2.09 -11.33 -1.07
C ALA A 235 1.75 -12.45 -0.10
N PHE A 236 1.06 -12.10 0.98
CA PHE A 236 0.47 -13.07 1.89
C PHE A 236 -0.87 -13.57 1.35
N LYS A 237 -1.03 -14.88 1.11
CA LYS A 237 -2.32 -15.50 0.76
C LYS A 237 -2.55 -16.79 1.52
N ARG A 238 -3.81 -17.16 1.66
CA ARG A 238 -4.19 -18.50 2.14
C ARG A 238 -4.09 -19.48 0.98
N VAL A 239 -3.67 -20.70 1.30
CA VAL A 239 -3.77 -21.82 0.35
C VAL A 239 -5.17 -22.40 0.53
N ASP A 240 -5.87 -22.62 -0.59
CA ASP A 240 -7.26 -23.11 -0.60
C ASP A 240 -7.41 -24.59 -0.16
N ASP A 241 -6.35 -25.20 0.39
CA ASP A 241 -6.37 -26.60 0.84
C ASP A 241 -7.12 -26.71 2.18
N ASP A 242 -8.15 -27.55 2.19
CA ASP A 242 -9.18 -27.66 3.24
C ASP A 242 -8.65 -28.20 4.60
N THR A 243 -7.34 -28.48 4.71
CA THR A 243 -6.78 -29.33 5.78
C THR A 243 -5.59 -28.80 6.56
N SER A 244 -4.95 -27.67 6.25
CA SER A 244 -3.79 -27.24 7.04
C SER A 244 -3.57 -25.73 7.05
N ASP A 245 -3.54 -25.18 8.27
CA ASP A 245 -3.09 -23.85 8.67
C ASP A 245 -3.83 -22.64 8.06
N TYR A 246 -4.66 -21.99 8.89
CA TYR A 246 -5.37 -20.75 8.54
C TYR A 246 -4.46 -19.54 8.30
N LEU A 247 -3.18 -19.69 8.62
CA LEU A 247 -2.20 -18.61 8.52
C LEU A 247 -1.85 -18.36 7.06
N PRO A 248 -1.81 -17.09 6.64
CA PRO A 248 -1.43 -16.78 5.28
C PRO A 248 0.03 -17.16 5.09
N LEU A 249 0.33 -17.80 3.97
CA LEU A 249 1.69 -18.08 3.56
C LEU A 249 2.21 -16.91 2.74
N PRO A 250 3.49 -16.56 2.87
CA PRO A 250 4.14 -15.68 1.92
C PRO A 250 4.27 -16.39 0.57
N GLY A 251 4.17 -15.62 -0.49
CA GLY A 251 4.36 -16.10 -1.84
C GLY A 251 4.58 -14.96 -2.82
N ARG A 252 4.69 -15.29 -4.10
CA ARG A 252 4.90 -14.34 -5.18
C ARG A 252 3.95 -14.60 -6.33
N PHE A 253 3.68 -13.56 -7.10
CA PHE A 253 2.98 -13.74 -8.37
C PHE A 253 3.98 -14.11 -9.46
N VAL A 254 3.75 -15.24 -10.10
CA VAL A 254 4.48 -15.70 -11.27
C VAL A 254 3.59 -15.64 -12.50
N ARG A 255 4.20 -15.41 -13.67
CA ARG A 255 3.47 -15.38 -14.92
C ARG A 255 3.29 -16.80 -15.45
N LYS A 256 2.05 -17.32 -15.44
CA LYS A 256 1.68 -18.61 -16.06
C LYS A 256 0.61 -18.38 -17.11
N HIS A 257 0.80 -18.88 -18.32
CA HIS A 257 -0.19 -18.75 -19.41
C HIS A 257 -0.73 -17.32 -19.62
N LYS A 258 0.14 -16.31 -19.52
CA LYS A 258 -0.22 -14.87 -19.62
C LYS A 258 -1.17 -14.37 -18.51
N SER A 259 -1.35 -15.10 -17.42
CA SER A 259 -1.99 -14.61 -16.21
C SER A 259 -1.00 -14.57 -15.04
N TRP A 260 -1.29 -13.74 -14.06
CA TRP A 260 -0.56 -13.71 -12.80
C TRP A 260 -1.17 -14.76 -11.87
N VAL A 261 -0.36 -15.71 -11.44
CA VAL A 261 -0.75 -16.77 -10.51
C VAL A 261 0.10 -16.62 -9.28
N TRP A 262 -0.54 -16.55 -8.12
CA TRP A 262 0.18 -16.54 -6.85
C TRP A 262 0.68 -17.96 -6.52
N GLU A 263 1.93 -18.06 -6.12
CA GLU A 263 2.57 -19.29 -5.65
C GLU A 263 3.14 -19.06 -4.26
N ALA A 264 2.83 -19.96 -3.32
CA ALA A 264 3.42 -19.97 -2.00
C ALA A 264 4.94 -20.23 -2.08
N SER A 265 5.71 -19.55 -1.25
CA SER A 265 7.16 -19.76 -1.15
C SER A 265 7.52 -21.09 -0.46
N PHE A 266 6.59 -21.64 0.33
CA PHE A 266 6.70 -22.93 1.01
C PHE A 266 5.30 -23.47 1.32
N SER A 267 5.19 -24.75 1.73
CA SER A 267 3.92 -25.45 1.93
C SER A 267 3.23 -25.19 3.28
N SER A 268 4.00 -25.01 4.35
CA SER A 268 3.48 -24.67 5.68
C SER A 268 4.54 -23.97 6.55
N TRP A 269 4.09 -23.22 7.55
CA TRP A 269 5.01 -22.58 8.51
C TRP A 269 5.85 -23.61 9.26
N ASP A 270 5.27 -24.77 9.61
CA ASP A 270 6.00 -25.88 10.21
C ASP A 270 7.13 -26.40 9.32
N THR A 271 6.87 -26.53 8.01
CA THR A 271 7.88 -26.96 7.02
C THR A 271 9.05 -25.97 6.97
N LEU A 272 8.76 -24.67 7.03
CA LEU A 272 9.80 -23.63 7.06
C LEU A 272 10.64 -23.73 8.33
N MET A 273 10.00 -23.90 9.49
CA MET A 273 10.66 -23.95 10.79
C MET A 273 11.49 -25.24 10.95
N ALA A 274 11.00 -26.38 10.47
CA ALA A 274 11.69 -27.66 10.56
C ALA A 274 12.91 -27.76 9.64
N ASN A 275 12.84 -27.20 8.43
CA ASN A 275 13.89 -27.36 7.42
C ASN A 275 15.06 -26.37 7.55
N GLY A 276 14.94 -25.36 8.42
CA GLY A 276 15.98 -24.37 8.68
C GLY A 276 16.35 -23.52 7.45
N ARG A 277 15.76 -22.31 7.36
CA ARG A 277 16.16 -21.18 6.49
C ARG A 277 16.71 -21.55 5.09
N ARG A 278 15.88 -22.14 4.21
CA ARG A 278 16.25 -22.39 2.79
C ARG A 278 15.46 -21.61 1.74
N CYS A 279 14.67 -20.62 2.14
CA CYS A 279 13.93 -19.78 1.20
C CYS A 279 14.62 -18.42 1.11
N TRP A 280 15.34 -18.19 0.02
CA TRP A 280 16.06 -16.93 -0.21
C TRP A 280 15.08 -15.75 -0.35
N GLU A 281 13.85 -16.00 -0.80
CA GLU A 281 12.80 -14.98 -0.85
C GLU A 281 12.45 -14.47 0.54
N LEU A 282 12.58 -15.33 1.56
CA LEU A 282 12.40 -14.94 2.94
C LEU A 282 13.62 -14.23 3.52
N ASP A 283 14.82 -14.23 2.91
CA ASP A 283 16.02 -13.66 3.55
C ASP A 283 15.86 -12.16 3.87
N LEU A 284 15.18 -11.40 3.01
CA LEU A 284 14.85 -10.00 3.25
C LEU A 284 13.90 -9.80 4.42
N VAL A 285 12.91 -10.69 4.52
CA VAL A 285 11.97 -10.70 5.64
C VAL A 285 12.72 -11.18 6.87
N ILE A 286 13.59 -12.19 6.76
CA ILE A 286 14.40 -12.78 7.83
C ILE A 286 15.37 -11.77 8.43
N ASP A 287 15.95 -10.85 7.65
CA ASP A 287 16.73 -9.75 8.23
C ASP A 287 15.85 -8.89 9.15
N VAL A 288 14.63 -8.56 8.73
CA VAL A 288 13.64 -7.91 9.59
C VAL A 288 13.26 -8.80 10.77
N LEU A 289 13.16 -10.12 10.56
CA LEU A 289 12.81 -11.07 11.60
C LEU A 289 13.90 -11.24 12.66
N SER A 290 15.16 -11.07 12.28
CA SER A 290 16.29 -11.09 13.21
C SER A 290 16.30 -9.89 14.16
N ARG A 291 15.50 -8.87 13.84
CA ARG A 291 15.39 -7.60 14.57
C ARG A 291 14.03 -7.45 15.27
N LEU A 292 13.21 -8.51 15.27
CA LEU A 292 11.95 -8.50 16.01
C LEU A 292 12.21 -8.27 17.49
N LYS A 293 11.44 -7.37 18.09
CA LYS A 293 11.63 -6.92 19.47
C LYS A 293 10.83 -7.75 20.47
N SER A 294 9.73 -8.34 20.04
CA SER A 294 8.79 -9.03 20.90
C SER A 294 9.29 -10.42 21.33
N GLY A 295 10.19 -11.04 20.54
CA GLY A 295 10.66 -12.41 20.75
C GLY A 295 9.66 -13.50 20.33
N TYR A 296 8.49 -13.14 19.80
CA TYR A 296 7.48 -14.09 19.31
C TYR A 296 7.83 -14.60 17.92
N ALA A 297 7.37 -15.82 17.59
CA ALA A 297 7.52 -16.35 16.25
C ALA A 297 6.62 -15.61 15.25
N ILE A 298 6.93 -15.73 13.96
CA ILE A 298 6.15 -15.10 12.88
C ILE A 298 4.70 -15.60 12.84
N PRO A 299 4.44 -16.92 12.96
CA PRO A 299 3.08 -17.43 12.96
C PRO A 299 2.25 -16.76 14.06
N ASP A 300 2.82 -16.59 15.25
CA ASP A 300 2.14 -15.98 16.40
C ASP A 300 1.82 -14.50 16.14
N ASN A 301 2.78 -13.76 15.57
CA ASN A 301 2.58 -12.35 15.20
C ASN A 301 1.54 -12.18 14.08
N LEU A 302 1.55 -13.06 13.07
CA LEU A 302 0.57 -13.02 11.98
C LEU A 302 -0.82 -13.50 12.44
N ASP A 303 -0.89 -14.51 13.31
CA ASP A 303 -2.13 -14.98 13.91
C ASP A 303 -2.74 -13.89 14.78
N PHE A 304 -1.92 -13.18 15.57
CA PHE A 304 -2.37 -12.04 16.39
C PHE A 304 -3.15 -10.99 15.58
N GLY A 305 -2.74 -10.75 14.33
CA GLY A 305 -3.49 -9.88 13.42
C GLY A 305 -4.76 -10.51 12.80
N GLN A 306 -4.90 -11.83 12.85
CA GLN A 306 -6.01 -12.59 12.24
C GLN A 306 -7.04 -13.17 13.22
N SER A 307 -6.69 -13.45 14.49
CA SER A 307 -7.51 -14.25 15.41
C SER A 307 -8.92 -13.66 15.71
N ASN A 308 -9.19 -12.40 15.37
CA ASN A 308 -10.56 -11.84 15.40
C ASN A 308 -11.50 -12.37 14.29
N MET A 309 -11.00 -13.19 13.36
CA MET A 309 -11.76 -13.69 12.19
C MET A 309 -12.11 -15.18 12.29
N HIS A 310 -11.53 -15.91 13.26
CA HIS A 310 -11.56 -17.36 13.31
C HIS A 310 -12.94 -17.93 13.72
N LEU A 311 -13.67 -17.26 14.62
CA LEU A 311 -15.02 -17.68 15.03
C LEU A 311 -16.10 -17.29 14.03
N ALA A 312 -15.90 -16.17 13.34
CA ALA A 312 -16.79 -15.70 12.29
C ALA A 312 -16.96 -16.70 11.14
N LEU A 313 -15.88 -17.37 10.74
CA LEU A 313 -15.87 -18.30 9.62
C LEU A 313 -16.26 -19.73 10.01
N SER A 314 -16.00 -20.16 11.24
CA SER A 314 -16.46 -21.47 11.73
C SER A 314 -18.00 -21.53 11.83
N HIS A 315 -18.67 -20.41 12.11
CA HIS A 315 -20.13 -20.30 12.05
C HIS A 315 -20.69 -20.11 10.62
N HIS A 316 -19.89 -19.63 9.66
CA HIS A 316 -20.32 -19.34 8.28
C HIS A 316 -20.07 -20.47 7.26
N ARG A 317 -19.46 -21.61 7.65
CA ARG A 317 -19.29 -22.80 6.81
C ARG A 317 -20.60 -23.42 6.26
N TYR A 318 -21.77 -22.84 6.59
CA TYR A 318 -23.08 -23.17 6.00
C TYR A 318 -23.54 -22.25 4.85
N MET A 319 -22.75 -21.26 4.42
CA MET A 319 -23.17 -20.24 3.43
C MET A 319 -22.10 -19.92 2.37
N ALA A 320 -21.15 -20.82 2.09
CA ALA A 320 -20.11 -20.58 1.09
C ALA A 320 -20.68 -20.60 -0.35
N VAL A 321 -21.21 -19.46 -0.79
CA VAL A 321 -21.33 -19.07 -2.19
C VAL A 321 -20.22 -18.05 -2.47
N ASP A 322 -19.31 -18.47 -3.34
CA ASP A 322 -18.35 -17.69 -4.13
C ASP A 322 -17.72 -16.43 -3.51
N GLU A 323 -16.51 -16.59 -2.93
CA GLU A 323 -15.61 -15.47 -2.62
C GLU A 323 -14.99 -14.82 -3.88
N ARG A 324 -15.34 -15.30 -5.10
CA ARG A 324 -14.81 -14.82 -6.39
C ARG A 324 -15.76 -13.93 -7.20
N GLU A 325 -16.86 -13.43 -6.65
CA GLU A 325 -17.54 -12.28 -7.23
C GLU A 325 -16.67 -11.02 -7.03
N ASN A 326 -15.63 -10.93 -7.85
CA ASN A 326 -15.07 -9.65 -8.26
C ASN A 326 -16.23 -8.83 -8.77
N ILE A 327 -16.52 -7.74 -8.05
CA ILE A 327 -17.36 -6.67 -8.54
C ILE A 327 -16.74 -6.24 -9.87
N ASP A 328 -17.43 -6.54 -10.96
CA ASP A 328 -17.21 -5.88 -12.24
C ASP A 328 -17.51 -4.39 -11.98
N LEU A 329 -16.49 -3.65 -11.55
CA LEU A 329 -16.53 -2.21 -11.36
C LEU A 329 -16.48 -1.56 -12.74
N ASP A 330 -17.54 -1.77 -13.52
CA ASP A 330 -17.82 -1.12 -14.81
C ASP A 330 -18.21 0.37 -14.60
N TYR A 331 -17.69 1.00 -13.54
CA TYR A 331 -18.09 2.32 -13.00
C TYR A 331 -17.30 3.50 -13.60
N PHE A 332 -16.50 3.25 -14.65
CA PHE A 332 -15.92 4.30 -15.48
C PHE A 332 -16.21 4.01 -16.96
N LYS A 333 -17.48 4.13 -17.36
CA LYS A 333 -17.82 4.53 -18.73
C LYS A 333 -18.06 6.05 -18.70
N PRO A 334 -17.36 6.83 -19.54
CA PRO A 334 -17.46 8.30 -19.55
C PRO A 334 -18.86 8.80 -19.88
#